data_AF-A0A7V3FMD6-F1
#
_entry.id   AF-A0A7V3FMD6-F1
#
_cell.length_a   1.000
_cell.length_b   1.000
_cell.length_c   1.000
_cell.angle_alpha   90.00
_cell.angle_beta   90.00
_cell.angle_gamma   90.00
#
_symmetry.space_group_name_H-M   'P 1'
#
loop_
_entity.id
_entity.type
_entity.pdbx_description
1 polymer ?
#
loop_
_entity_poly.entity_id
_entity_poly.type
_entity_poly.pdbx_seq_one_letter_code
_entity_poly.pdbx_strand_id
1 'polypeptide(L)'
;MKTFCLRFLSFFSILLAASALHAETLRGIVRNVNYGSHSFGLDVPPVTRVYVTGGTRFSTLQGKASFQDIKEGDSVEVEGRS
;
A
#
# COMPACT_ATOMS: atom_id res chain seq x y z
N MET A 1 -14.74 -47.06 8.80
CA MET A 1 -14.88 -45.97 7.79
C MET A 1 -15.12 -44.66 8.52
N LYS A 2 -14.09 -43.81 8.71
CA LYS A 2 -14.22 -42.39 9.15
C LYS A 2 -12.84 -41.72 9.16
N THR A 3 -12.33 -41.38 7.98
CA THR A 3 -11.11 -40.57 7.80
C THR A 3 -11.37 -39.41 6.83
N PHE A 4 -12.58 -38.84 6.88
CA PHE A 4 -13.03 -37.83 5.92
C PHE A 4 -13.15 -36.40 6.49
N CYS A 5 -12.83 -36.18 7.77
CA CYS A 5 -13.10 -34.89 8.42
C CYS A 5 -11.87 -33.99 8.66
N LEU A 6 -10.65 -34.51 8.56
CA LEU A 6 -9.44 -33.73 8.90
C LEU A 6 -8.82 -32.92 7.74
N ARG A 7 -9.23 -33.18 6.50
CA ARG A 7 -8.67 -32.45 5.33
C ARG A 7 -9.35 -31.11 5.04
N PHE A 8 -10.56 -30.92 5.54
CA PHE A 8 -11.34 -29.70 5.26
C PHE A 8 -10.86 -28.49 6.08
N LEU A 9 -10.41 -28.71 7.33
CA LEU A 9 -9.93 -27.62 8.18
C LEU A 9 -8.58 -27.03 7.73
N SER A 10 -7.67 -27.83 7.18
CA SER A 10 -6.38 -27.28 6.68
C SER A 10 -6.54 -26.40 5.44
N PHE A 11 -7.51 -26.68 4.57
CA PHE A 11 -7.77 -25.83 3.40
C PHE A 11 -8.34 -24.46 3.78
N PHE A 12 -9.18 -24.40 4.82
CA PHE A 12 -9.76 -23.13 5.28
C PHE A 12 -8.70 -22.19 5.88
N SER A 13 -7.70 -22.75 6.58
CA SER A 13 -6.60 -21.97 7.15
C SER A 13 -5.66 -21.38 6.09
N ILE A 14 -5.50 -22.04 4.95
CA ILE A 14 -4.61 -21.58 3.86
C ILE A 14 -5.27 -20.45 3.06
N LEU A 15 -6.59 -20.51 2.82
CA LEU A 15 -7.31 -19.43 2.13
C LEU A 15 -7.35 -18.13 2.95
N LEU A 16 -7.40 -18.24 4.28
CA LEU A 16 -7.49 -17.08 5.19
C LEU A 16 -6.16 -16.31 5.27
N ALA A 17 -5.02 -16.99 5.10
CA ALA A 17 -3.71 -16.34 5.07
C ALA A 17 -3.42 -15.65 3.72
N ALA A 18 -3.99 -16.14 2.62
CA ALA A 18 -3.83 -15.51 1.30
C ALA A 18 -4.59 -14.18 1.16
N SER A 19 -5.69 -14.02 1.90
CA SER A 19 -6.48 -12.77 1.95
C SER A 19 -5.90 -11.73 2.92
N ALA A 20 -4.91 -12.11 3.74
CA ALA A 20 -4.16 -11.24 4.62
C ALA A 20 -2.86 -10.69 3.98
N LEU A 21 -2.54 -11.06 2.74
CA LEU A 21 -1.56 -10.32 1.93
C LEU A 21 -2.24 -9.05 1.38
N HIS A 22 -2.78 -8.23 2.28
CA HIS A 22 -3.23 -6.89 1.93
C HIS A 22 -1.97 -6.13 1.50
N ALA A 23 -1.96 -5.60 0.29
CA ALA A 23 -1.03 -4.57 -0.14
C ALA A 23 -0.92 -3.55 1.02
N GLU A 24 0.20 -3.56 1.75
CA GLU A 24 0.35 -2.69 2.91
C GLU A 24 0.18 -1.25 2.42
N THR A 25 -0.86 -0.57 2.90
CA THR A 25 -1.05 0.82 2.58
C THR A 25 -0.11 1.65 3.45
N LEU A 26 0.82 2.33 2.79
CA LEU A 26 1.79 3.18 3.44
C LEU A 26 1.21 4.58 3.54
N ARG A 27 1.01 5.07 4.75
CA ARG A 27 0.55 6.44 4.99
C ARG A 27 1.70 7.30 5.46
N GLY A 28 1.88 8.45 4.82
CA GLY A 28 2.98 9.34 5.15
C GLY A 28 2.79 10.77 4.66
N ILE A 29 3.87 11.54 4.80
CA ILE A 29 3.96 12.93 4.34
C ILE A 29 4.83 13.00 3.09
N VAL A 30 4.33 13.68 2.06
CA VAL A 30 5.02 13.87 0.78
C VAL A 30 6.22 14.81 0.94
N ARG A 31 7.35 14.42 0.35
CA ARG A 31 8.63 15.13 0.30
C ARG A 31 9.26 14.99 -1.08
N ASN A 32 10.12 15.92 -1.49
CA ASN A 32 10.97 15.79 -2.69
C ASN A 32 10.17 15.42 -3.95
N VAL A 33 9.10 16.16 -4.25
CA VAL A 33 8.26 15.88 -5.43
C VAL A 33 9.04 16.21 -6.70
N ASN A 34 9.14 15.24 -7.60
CA ASN A 34 9.70 15.39 -8.94
C ASN A 34 8.62 15.13 -10.00
N TYR A 35 8.10 16.21 -10.57
CA TYR A 35 7.07 16.16 -11.60
C TYR A 35 7.59 15.60 -12.94
N GLY A 36 8.89 15.72 -13.25
CA GLY A 36 9.47 15.20 -14.49
C GLY A 36 9.50 13.67 -14.51
N SER A 37 9.92 13.05 -13.41
CA SER A 37 9.96 11.58 -13.26
C SER A 37 8.68 10.99 -12.67
N HIS A 38 7.68 11.82 -12.37
CA HIS A 38 6.48 11.42 -11.63
C HIS A 38 6.82 10.61 -10.37
N SER A 39 7.75 11.13 -9.55
CA SER A 39 8.15 10.47 -8.30
C SER A 39 8.18 11.41 -7.11
N PHE A 40 7.95 10.89 -5.90
CA PHE A 40 8.04 11.64 -4.65
C PHE A 40 8.57 10.76 -3.53
N GLY A 41 9.21 11.36 -2.53
CA GLY A 41 9.52 10.72 -1.26
C GLY A 41 8.32 10.76 -0.31
N LEU A 42 8.11 9.70 0.44
CA LEU A 42 7.06 9.56 1.44
C LEU A 42 7.71 9.27 2.80
N ASP A 43 7.58 10.21 3.74
CA ASP A 43 7.98 9.99 5.13
C ASP A 43 6.84 9.25 5.85
N VAL A 44 7.03 7.95 6.08
CA VAL A 44 6.11 7.04 6.76
C VAL A 44 6.54 6.88 8.22
N PRO A 45 5.68 7.21 9.20
CA PRO A 45 5.95 6.92 10.60
C PRO A 45 6.09 5.40 10.86
N PRO A 46 6.96 4.95 11.78
CA PRO A 46 7.69 5.79 12.73
C PRO A 46 8.91 6.53 12.17
N VAL A 47 9.73 5.99 11.26
CA VAL A 47 10.87 6.73 10.66
C VAL A 47 11.36 6.08 9.35
N THR A 48 10.47 5.83 8.39
CA THR A 48 10.87 5.24 7.09
C THR A 48 10.60 6.23 5.97
N ARG A 49 11.63 6.57 5.17
CA ARG A 49 11.42 7.29 3.91
C ARG A 49 11.35 6.30 2.76
N VAL A 50 10.23 6.33 2.04
CA VAL A 50 9.98 5.47 0.87
C VAL A 50 9.96 6.33 -0.37
N TYR A 51 10.45 5.84 -1.50
CA TYR A 51 10.31 6.53 -2.78
C TYR A 51 9.16 5.93 -3.58
N VAL A 52 8.21 6.78 -3.93
CA VAL A 52 7.04 6.44 -4.74
C VAL A 52 7.33 6.87 -6.17
N THR A 53 7.22 5.92 -7.11
CA THR A 53 7.47 6.15 -8.54
C THR A 53 6.18 6.27 -9.33
N GLY A 54 6.29 6.78 -10.55
CA GLY A 54 5.16 6.90 -11.46
C GLY A 54 4.50 5.54 -11.70
N GLY A 55 3.16 5.54 -11.66
CA GLY A 55 2.35 4.32 -11.81
C GLY A 55 1.90 3.68 -10.49
N THR A 56 2.47 4.10 -9.35
CA THR A 56 1.94 3.70 -8.04
C THR A 56 0.63 4.44 -7.76
N ARG A 57 -0.37 3.71 -7.28
CA ARG A 57 -1.65 4.29 -6.88
C ARG A 57 -1.54 4.88 -5.49
N PHE A 58 -2.07 6.08 -5.33
CA PHE A 58 -2.16 6.72 -4.03
C PHE A 58 -3.45 7.55 -3.93
N SER A 59 -3.87 7.79 -2.71
CA SER A 59 -5.00 8.65 -2.37
C SER A 59 -4.54 9.71 -1.37
N THR A 60 -5.20 10.85 -1.41
CA THR A 60 -5.14 11.84 -0.34
C THR A 60 -6.37 11.67 0.55
N LEU A 61 -6.35 12.32 1.72
CA LEU A 61 -7.53 12.41 2.59
C LEU A 61 -8.72 13.12 1.92
N GLN A 62 -8.49 13.82 0.81
CA GLN A 62 -9.52 14.51 0.01
C GLN A 62 -10.03 13.66 -1.16
N GLY A 63 -9.48 12.46 -1.39
CA GLY A 63 -9.88 11.55 -2.47
C GLY A 63 -8.70 11.05 -3.32
N LYS A 64 -9.00 10.47 -4.49
CA LYS A 64 -7.97 10.02 -5.44
C LYS A 64 -7.17 11.23 -5.92
N ALA A 65 -5.85 11.19 -5.71
CA ALA A 65 -4.98 12.29 -6.08
C ALA A 65 -4.22 11.96 -7.36
N SER A 66 -4.22 12.90 -8.31
CA SER A 66 -3.31 12.84 -9.45
C SER A 66 -1.93 13.29 -9.01
N PHE A 67 -0.90 12.84 -9.74
CA PHE A 67 0.48 13.29 -9.51
C PHE A 67 0.66 14.81 -9.69
N GLN A 68 -0.24 15.44 -10.46
CA GLN A 68 -0.22 16.88 -10.68
C GLN A 68 -0.76 17.68 -9.50
N ASP A 69 -1.53 17.04 -8.62
CA ASP A 69 -2.23 17.71 -7.52
C ASP A 69 -1.46 17.62 -6.19
N ILE A 70 -0.47 16.72 -6.10
CA ILE A 70 0.34 16.54 -4.89
C ILE A 70 1.40 17.62 -4.72
N LYS A 71 1.60 18.00 -3.46
CA LYS A 71 2.58 18.98 -3.02
C LYS A 71 3.34 18.45 -1.81
N GLU A 72 4.52 19.03 -1.58
CA GLU A 72 5.26 18.72 -0.37
C GLU A 72 4.47 19.11 0.88
N GLY A 73 4.47 18.22 1.87
CA GLY A 73 3.69 18.39 3.10
C GLY A 73 2.31 17.72 3.06
N ASP A 74 1.83 17.29 1.89
CA ASP A 74 0.56 16.58 1.80
C ASP A 74 0.62 15.22 2.51
N SER A 75 -0.49 14.84 3.15
CA SER A 75 -0.66 13.49 3.68
C SER A 75 -1.33 12.60 2.64
N VAL A 76 -0.62 11.54 2.26
CA VAL A 76 -1.08 10.56 1.27
C VAL A 76 -1.01 9.15 1.82
N GLU A 77 -1.86 8.29 1.27
CA GLU A 77 -1.86 6.85 1.46
C GLU A 77 -1.51 6.19 0.13
N VAL A 78 -0.52 5.32 0.14
CA VAL A 78 0.05 4.70 -1.06
C VAL A 78 -0.16 3.19 -0.94
N GLU A 79 -0.75 2.59 -1.97
CA GLU A 79 -0.90 1.13 -2.03
C GLU A 79 0.45 0.49 -2.39
N GLY A 80 1.10 -0.14 -1.42
CA GLY A 80 2.31 -0.92 -1.66
C GLY A 80 1.95 -2.19 -2.43
N ARG A 81 2.39 -2.31 -3.69
CA ARG A 81 2.33 -3.60 -4.39
C ARG A 81 3.50 -4.47 -3.89
N SER A 82 3.16 -5.58 -3.23
CA SER A 82 4.08 -6.68 -2.91
C SER A 82 4.66 -7.30 -4.17
#